data_AF-A0A662WUH3-F1
#
_entry.id   AF-A0A662WUH3-F1
#
_cell.length_a   1.000
_cell.length_b   1.000
_cell.length_c   1.000
_cell.angle_alpha   90.00
_cell.angle_beta   90.00
_cell.angle_gamma   90.00
#
_symmetry.space_group_name_H-M   'P 1'
#
loop_
_entity.id
_entity.type
_entity.pdbx_description
1 polymer ?
#
loop_
_entity_poly.entity_id
_entity_poly.type
_entity_poly.pdbx_seq_one_letter_code
_entity_poly.pdbx_strand_id
1 'polypeptide(L)'
;MAKGKRQRLHEDGGRRPKQYKRDVPAYEFRLAVVTFFKATSIAKALERFYRGLEGTPRETARKNIYYWAKNISKIQVAGSSNSIKSKKKLRAAGTATVLSATWSWRIGFLRRHSLRFRARTKQGQIPPADSAKAVKDLNAKLRSAMDSLGVDVAYNADQTPIFFEYVPKTTIAKKGVKTVWVRINGKDKERMTCMLQGSSFGEKRTPFLVLKTTQSKIPETRAENNRVRHGFGKVLWKEVERLQSEYEVQIYGNRCG
;
A
#
# COMPACT_ATOMS: atom_id res chain seq x y z
N MET A 1 -35.34 7.92 -15.65
CA MET A 1 -34.91 9.16 -14.97
C MET A 1 -33.53 9.58 -15.49
N ALA A 2 -33.46 10.69 -16.24
CA ALA A 2 -32.23 11.19 -16.82
C ALA A 2 -31.30 11.72 -15.71
N LYS A 3 -30.05 11.26 -15.65
CA LYS A 3 -29.05 11.79 -14.70
C LYS A 3 -28.77 13.25 -15.07
N GLY A 4 -29.20 14.18 -14.23
CA GLY A 4 -28.93 15.61 -14.38
C GLY A 4 -27.44 15.88 -14.59
N LYS A 5 -27.13 16.72 -15.59
CA LYS A 5 -25.75 17.17 -15.85
C LYS A 5 -25.26 17.90 -14.59
N ARG A 6 -24.11 17.46 -14.05
CA ARG A 6 -23.43 18.18 -12.95
C ARG A 6 -23.22 19.64 -13.36
N GLN A 7 -23.74 20.56 -12.55
CA GLN A 7 -23.61 21.99 -12.74
C GLN A 7 -22.13 22.38 -12.78
N ARG A 8 -21.72 23.15 -13.80
CA ARG A 8 -20.36 23.65 -13.93
C ARG A 8 -20.14 24.72 -12.87
N LEU A 9 -19.04 24.62 -12.12
CA LEU A 9 -18.68 25.59 -11.07
C LEU A 9 -18.17 26.95 -11.62
N HIS A 10 -18.12 27.15 -12.95
CA HIS A 10 -17.67 28.37 -13.63
C HIS A 10 -18.16 28.42 -15.09
N GLU A 11 -18.51 29.60 -15.61
CA GLU A 11 -19.06 29.80 -16.97
C GLU A 11 -18.10 29.28 -18.07
N ASP A 12 -16.80 29.60 -17.98
CA ASP A 12 -15.80 29.18 -18.98
C ASP A 12 -15.27 27.74 -18.88
N GLY A 13 -15.76 26.91 -17.94
CA GLY A 13 -15.44 25.47 -17.90
C GLY A 13 -13.95 25.08 -17.70
N GLY A 14 -13.05 26.05 -17.54
CA GLY A 14 -11.60 25.85 -17.43
C GLY A 14 -11.14 25.46 -16.02
N ARG A 15 -9.99 24.77 -15.96
CA ARG A 15 -9.29 24.53 -14.69
C ARG A 15 -8.83 25.89 -14.13
N ARG A 16 -9.21 26.23 -12.88
CA ARG A 16 -8.70 27.45 -12.21
C ARG A 16 -7.17 27.53 -12.39
N PRO A 17 -6.64 28.66 -12.88
CA PRO A 17 -5.20 28.84 -12.98
C PRO A 17 -4.56 28.63 -11.60
N LYS A 18 -3.43 27.91 -11.57
CA LYS A 18 -2.72 27.66 -10.32
C LYS A 18 -2.25 28.99 -9.74
N GLN A 19 -2.91 29.46 -8.70
CA GLN A 19 -2.36 30.52 -7.85
C GLN A 19 -1.21 29.92 -7.03
N TYR A 20 0.02 30.18 -7.44
CA TYR A 20 1.18 29.91 -6.61
C TYR A 20 1.22 30.96 -5.48
N LYS A 21 0.49 30.71 -4.39
CA LYS A 21 0.33 31.66 -3.26
C LYS A 21 1.62 31.96 -2.49
N ARG A 22 2.73 31.28 -2.80
CA ARG A 22 4.01 31.39 -2.09
C ARG A 22 5.14 31.38 -3.11
N ASP A 23 5.60 32.56 -3.50
CA ASP A 23 6.92 32.67 -4.09
C ASP A 23 7.96 32.77 -2.98
N VAL A 24 8.97 31.92 -3.06
CA VAL A 24 10.05 31.89 -2.07
C VAL A 24 11.30 32.42 -2.77
N PRO A 25 11.93 33.50 -2.29
CA PRO A 25 13.10 34.07 -2.96
C PRO A 25 14.29 33.12 -2.93
N ALA A 26 15.16 33.22 -3.94
CA ALA A 26 16.40 32.45 -4.05
C ALA A 26 17.41 32.83 -2.95
N TYR A 27 18.43 32.00 -2.71
CA TYR A 27 19.44 32.26 -1.67
C TYR A 27 20.27 33.51 -1.95
N GLU A 28 20.56 33.84 -3.22
CA GLU A 28 21.25 35.08 -3.59
C GLU A 28 20.50 36.33 -3.12
N PHE A 29 19.18 36.36 -3.34
CA PHE A 29 18.33 37.47 -2.92
C PHE A 29 18.28 37.56 -1.39
N ARG A 30 18.11 36.43 -0.70
CA ARG A 30 18.11 36.40 0.78
C ARG A 30 19.44 36.89 1.34
N LEU A 31 20.56 36.50 0.74
CA LEU A 31 21.89 36.94 1.16
C LEU A 31 22.03 38.45 0.98
N ALA A 32 21.69 38.99 -0.19
CA ALA A 32 21.73 40.43 -0.46
C ALA A 32 20.89 41.25 0.54
N VAL A 33 19.66 40.80 0.83
CA VAL A 33 18.75 41.46 1.77
C VAL A 33 19.30 41.43 3.19
N VAL A 34 19.79 40.28 3.67
CA VAL A 34 20.30 40.15 5.06
C VAL A 34 21.61 40.90 5.24
N THR A 35 22.51 40.88 4.26
CA THR A 35 23.76 41.64 4.28
C THR A 35 23.47 43.15 4.37
N PHE A 36 22.54 43.65 3.55
CA PHE A 36 22.13 45.05 3.61
C PHE A 36 21.44 45.41 4.94
N PHE A 37 20.56 44.54 5.43
CA PHE A 37 19.91 44.72 6.73
C PHE A 37 20.92 44.83 7.88
N LYS A 38 21.93 43.95 7.92
CA LYS A 38 22.97 43.98 8.96
C LYS A 38 23.86 45.23 8.91
N ALA A 39 24.08 45.79 7.72
CA ALA A 39 24.89 47.00 7.54
C ALA A 39 24.10 48.30 7.77
N THR A 40 22.77 48.25 7.79
CA THR A 40 21.93 49.44 7.85
C THR A 40 20.84 49.28 8.92
N SER A 41 19.58 49.10 8.51
CA SER A 41 18.45 48.89 9.39
C SER A 41 17.34 48.11 8.67
N ILE A 42 16.40 47.56 9.45
CA ILE A 42 15.26 46.82 8.89
C ILE A 42 14.35 47.72 8.05
N ALA A 43 14.18 48.99 8.44
CA ALA A 43 13.36 49.95 7.71
C ALA A 43 13.94 50.22 6.32
N LYS A 44 15.25 50.50 6.24
CA LYS A 44 15.96 50.71 4.97
C LYS A 44 15.96 49.46 4.09
N ALA A 45 16.07 48.27 4.69
CA ALA A 45 16.02 47.01 3.95
C ALA A 45 14.64 46.76 3.31
N LEU A 46 13.55 47.03 4.04
CA LEU A 46 12.19 46.90 3.51
C LEU A 46 11.93 47.92 2.39
N GLU A 47 12.39 49.16 2.55
CA GLU A 47 12.27 50.19 1.52
C GLU A 47 13.08 49.87 0.26
N ARG A 48 14.27 49.27 0.39
CA ARG A 48 15.11 48.93 -0.75
C ARG A 48 14.60 47.71 -1.53
N PHE A 49 14.30 46.61 -0.83
CA PHE A 49 14.06 45.31 -1.47
C PHE A 49 12.57 44.95 -1.60
N TYR A 50 11.69 45.68 -0.91
CA TYR A 50 10.25 45.40 -0.87
C TYR A 50 9.43 46.69 -1.04
N ARG A 51 9.75 47.46 -2.09
CA ARG A 51 9.03 48.69 -2.46
C ARG A 51 7.56 48.40 -2.73
N GLY A 52 6.68 49.27 -2.23
CA GLY A 52 5.22 49.17 -2.44
C GLY A 52 4.52 48.06 -1.64
N LEU A 53 5.24 47.33 -0.76
CA LEU A 53 4.58 46.45 0.20
C LEU A 53 4.10 47.25 1.42
N GLU A 54 2.81 47.15 1.71
CA GLU A 54 2.15 47.73 2.88
C GLU A 54 1.41 46.65 3.69
N GLY A 55 1.01 46.98 4.92
CA GLY A 55 0.23 46.09 5.79
C GLY A 55 0.84 44.70 6.02
N THR A 56 0.00 43.67 5.94
CA THR A 56 0.36 42.28 6.24
C THR A 56 1.52 41.73 5.37
N PRO A 57 1.58 41.97 4.04
CA PRO A 57 2.73 41.60 3.22
C PRO A 57 4.06 42.20 3.70
N ARG A 58 4.07 43.49 4.08
CA ARG A 58 5.27 44.18 4.58
C ARG A 58 5.75 43.57 5.89
N GLU A 59 4.82 43.29 6.79
CA GLU A 59 5.12 42.66 8.08
C GLU A 59 5.62 41.21 7.91
N THR A 60 5.10 40.49 6.92
CA THR A 60 5.58 39.15 6.55
C THR A 60 7.02 39.21 6.03
N ALA A 61 7.34 40.18 5.18
CA ALA A 61 8.71 40.41 4.71
C ALA A 61 9.66 40.73 5.88
N ARG A 62 9.23 41.60 6.80
CA ARG A 62 10.00 41.93 8.02
C ARG A 62 10.34 40.68 8.83
N LYS A 63 9.34 39.84 9.13
CA LYS A 63 9.53 38.57 9.87
C LYS A 63 10.46 37.61 9.13
N ASN A 64 10.34 37.51 7.81
CA ASN A 64 11.22 36.68 6.99
C ASN A 64 12.68 37.14 7.03
N ILE A 65 12.94 38.46 6.99
CA ILE A 65 14.31 39.01 7.07
C ILE A 65 14.97 38.63 8.40
N TYR A 66 14.28 38.79 9.53
CA TYR A 66 14.79 38.37 10.83
C TYR A 66 15.05 36.86 10.89
N TYR A 67 14.12 36.06 10.36
CA TYR A 67 14.30 34.62 10.28
C TYR A 67 15.52 34.23 9.44
N TRP A 68 15.76 34.91 8.32
CA TRP A 68 16.95 34.70 7.50
C TRP A 68 18.23 35.15 8.19
N ALA A 69 18.22 36.30 8.88
CA ALA A 69 19.36 36.77 9.66
C ALA A 69 19.78 35.78 10.76
N LYS A 70 18.81 35.15 11.43
CA LYS A 70 19.07 34.06 12.40
C LYS A 70 19.73 32.84 11.76
N ASN A 71 19.50 32.60 10.46
CA ASN A 71 20.03 31.46 9.71
C ASN A 71 21.11 31.86 8.68
N ILE A 72 21.81 32.97 8.91
CA ILE A 72 22.70 33.58 7.91
C ILE A 72 23.82 32.65 7.45
N SER A 73 24.41 31.84 8.33
CA SER A 73 25.53 30.95 7.97
C SER A 73 25.15 29.99 6.84
N LYS A 74 23.94 29.44 6.90
CA LYS A 74 23.40 28.56 5.85
C LYS A 74 23.11 29.31 4.56
N ILE A 75 22.62 30.54 4.66
CA ILE A 75 22.30 31.39 3.51
C ILE A 75 23.57 31.86 2.81
N GLN A 76 24.64 32.16 3.55
CA GLN A 76 25.92 32.59 3.01
C GLN A 76 26.59 31.48 2.21
N VAL A 77 26.67 30.26 2.76
CA VAL A 77 27.18 29.08 2.03
C VAL A 77 26.39 28.85 0.73
N ALA A 78 25.07 28.96 0.79
CA ALA A 78 24.20 28.74 -0.36
C ALA A 78 24.24 29.88 -1.39
N GLY A 79 24.27 31.13 -0.93
CA GLY A 79 24.18 32.34 -1.74
C GLY A 79 25.49 32.74 -2.39
N SER A 80 26.63 32.39 -1.80
CA SER A 80 27.96 32.62 -2.39
C SER A 80 28.36 31.56 -3.42
N SER A 81 27.66 30.42 -3.49
CA SER A 81 27.96 29.33 -4.41
C SER A 81 27.26 29.52 -5.76
N ASN A 82 28.02 29.57 -6.87
CA ASN A 82 27.46 29.72 -8.22
C ASN A 82 26.50 28.59 -8.63
N SER A 83 26.72 27.36 -8.15
CA SER A 83 25.87 26.21 -8.47
C SER A 83 24.58 26.14 -7.63
N ILE A 84 24.50 26.91 -6.54
CA ILE A 84 23.42 26.79 -5.54
C ILE A 84 22.64 28.10 -5.33
N LYS A 85 23.23 29.27 -5.61
CA LYS A 85 22.66 30.59 -5.27
C LYS A 85 21.25 30.86 -5.79
N SER A 86 20.91 30.34 -6.97
CA SER A 86 19.58 30.46 -7.59
C SER A 86 18.53 29.49 -7.02
N LYS A 87 18.93 28.52 -6.18
CA LYS A 87 18.00 27.56 -5.57
C LYS A 87 17.15 28.26 -4.51
N LYS A 88 15.87 27.85 -4.42
CA LYS A 88 14.93 28.34 -3.40
C LYS A 88 14.92 27.46 -2.13
N LYS A 89 15.37 26.21 -2.23
CA LYS A 89 15.44 25.24 -1.12
C LYS A 89 16.65 24.33 -1.30
N LEU A 90 17.30 23.98 -0.20
CA LEU A 90 18.39 23.00 -0.14
C LEU A 90 17.95 21.79 0.69
N ARG A 91 18.45 20.61 0.32
CA ARG A 91 18.33 19.36 1.09
C ARG A 91 19.74 18.89 1.43
N ALA A 92 19.89 18.17 2.53
CA ALA A 92 21.18 17.60 2.89
C ALA A 92 21.62 16.57 1.82
N ALA A 93 22.92 16.42 1.64
CA ALA A 93 23.45 15.31 0.85
C ALA A 93 23.01 13.98 1.49
N GLY A 94 22.71 12.96 0.68
CA GLY A 94 22.25 11.66 1.17
C GLY A 94 20.75 11.53 1.49
N THR A 95 19.97 12.62 1.50
CA THR A 95 18.50 12.53 1.76
C THR A 95 17.69 11.97 0.57
N ALA A 96 18.34 11.60 -0.53
CA ALA A 96 17.69 11.22 -1.79
C ALA A 96 17.62 9.71 -2.07
N THR A 97 18.09 8.84 -1.17
CA THR A 97 18.08 7.38 -1.42
C THR A 97 16.73 6.73 -1.08
N VAL A 98 15.88 7.38 -0.29
CA VAL A 98 14.53 6.89 0.00
C VAL A 98 13.55 8.02 -0.22
N LEU A 99 12.72 7.90 -1.27
CA LEU A 99 11.53 8.73 -1.37
C LEU A 99 10.70 8.48 -0.10
N SER A 100 10.68 9.44 0.83
CA SER A 100 9.71 9.47 1.92
C SER A 100 8.33 9.67 1.29
N ALA A 101 7.78 8.55 0.82
CA ALA A 101 6.57 8.49 0.04
C ALA A 101 5.40 8.45 1.02
N THR A 102 5.28 9.50 1.84
CA THR A 102 4.07 9.73 2.63
C THR A 102 2.84 9.58 1.74
N TRP A 103 1.74 9.07 2.29
CA TRP A 103 0.53 8.83 1.51
C TRP A 103 0.09 10.09 0.74
N SER A 104 0.17 11.25 1.39
CA SER A 104 -0.10 12.56 0.79
C SER A 104 0.80 12.86 -0.42
N TRP A 105 2.10 12.55 -0.34
CA TRP A 105 3.00 12.72 -1.48
C TRP A 105 2.66 11.77 -2.62
N ARG A 106 2.37 10.48 -2.33
CA ARG A 106 1.97 9.47 -3.34
C ARG A 106 0.71 9.92 -4.06
N ILE A 107 -0.33 10.30 -3.33
CA ILE A 107 -1.59 10.81 -3.90
C ILE A 107 -1.35 12.08 -4.71
N GLY A 108 -0.51 13.00 -4.21
CA GLY A 108 -0.13 14.23 -4.91
C GLY A 108 0.62 13.95 -6.22
N PHE A 109 1.57 13.01 -6.20
CA PHE A 109 2.32 12.56 -7.36
C PHE A 109 1.39 11.95 -8.41
N LEU A 110 0.56 10.99 -8.02
CA LEU A 110 -0.41 10.36 -8.92
C LEU A 110 -1.33 11.41 -9.56
N ARG A 111 -1.81 12.38 -8.79
CA ARG A 111 -2.64 13.47 -9.31
C ARG A 111 -1.90 14.38 -10.30
N ARG A 112 -0.62 14.69 -10.06
CA ARG A 112 0.19 15.53 -10.95
C ARG A 112 0.48 14.85 -12.29
N HIS A 113 0.73 13.55 -12.25
CA HIS A 113 1.06 12.75 -13.44
C HIS A 113 -0.17 12.08 -14.07
N SER A 114 -1.38 12.50 -13.70
CA SER A 114 -2.64 11.94 -14.21
C SER A 114 -2.74 10.42 -14.04
N LEU A 115 -2.15 9.86 -12.99
CA LEU A 115 -2.24 8.47 -12.60
C LEU A 115 -3.32 8.27 -11.54
N ARG A 116 -3.89 7.06 -11.48
CA ARG A 116 -4.87 6.66 -10.47
C ARG A 116 -4.64 5.20 -10.07
N PHE A 117 -4.92 4.90 -8.81
CA PHE A 117 -5.15 3.52 -8.40
C PHE A 117 -6.40 2.98 -9.11
N ARG A 118 -6.31 1.76 -9.59
CA ARG A 118 -7.37 1.02 -10.26
C ARG A 118 -7.50 -0.31 -9.54
N ALA A 119 -8.69 -0.60 -9.07
CA ALA A 119 -9.03 -1.89 -8.49
C ALA A 119 -9.94 -2.65 -9.45
N ARG A 120 -9.87 -3.98 -9.42
CA ARG A 120 -10.89 -4.82 -10.05
C ARG A 120 -12.26 -4.46 -9.45
N THR A 121 -13.28 -4.27 -10.28
CA THR A 121 -14.62 -3.89 -9.83
C THR A 121 -15.60 -5.07 -10.02
N LYS A 122 -16.27 -5.44 -8.90
CA LYS A 122 -17.19 -6.58 -8.62
C LYS A 122 -16.50 -7.87 -8.13
N GLN A 123 -17.03 -8.63 -7.14
CA GLN A 123 -18.40 -8.88 -6.68
C GLN A 123 -18.38 -9.24 -5.17
N GLY A 124 -19.40 -8.86 -4.40
CA GLY A 124 -19.59 -9.31 -3.02
C GLY A 124 -21.00 -9.86 -2.85
N GLN A 125 -21.13 -10.96 -2.11
CA GLN A 125 -22.42 -11.36 -1.57
C GLN A 125 -22.83 -10.30 -0.55
N ILE A 126 -24.04 -9.76 -0.69
CA ILE A 126 -24.63 -8.95 0.38
C ILE A 126 -24.99 -9.93 1.48
N PRO A 127 -24.40 -9.85 2.68
CA PRO A 127 -24.83 -10.69 3.78
C PRO A 127 -26.31 -10.38 4.08
N PRO A 128 -27.18 -11.40 4.24
CA PRO A 128 -28.56 -11.18 4.63
C PRO A 128 -28.63 -10.36 5.92
N ALA A 129 -29.68 -9.52 6.05
CA ALA A 129 -29.91 -8.69 7.23
C ALA A 129 -29.91 -9.49 8.55
N ASP A 130 -30.25 -10.78 8.49
CA ASP A 130 -30.36 -11.68 9.64
C ASP A 130 -29.11 -12.51 9.96
N SER A 131 -27.98 -12.25 9.31
CA SER A 131 -26.73 -13.01 9.51
C SER A 131 -26.28 -13.08 10.98
N ALA A 132 -26.42 -11.99 11.74
CA ALA A 132 -26.09 -11.97 13.17
C ALA A 132 -27.00 -12.88 14.00
N LYS A 133 -28.30 -12.92 13.66
CA LYS A 133 -29.27 -13.80 14.31
C LYS A 133 -28.97 -15.27 14.00
N ALA A 134 -28.71 -15.58 12.74
CA ALA A 134 -28.35 -16.94 12.32
C ALA A 134 -27.09 -17.48 13.02
N VAL A 135 -26.06 -16.64 13.20
CA VAL A 135 -24.85 -17.01 13.94
C VAL A 135 -25.16 -17.26 15.41
N LYS A 136 -25.99 -16.42 16.04
CA LYS A 136 -26.39 -16.59 17.45
C LYS A 136 -27.17 -17.89 17.65
N ASP A 137 -28.15 -18.18 16.79
CA ASP A 137 -28.98 -19.37 16.86
C ASP A 137 -28.17 -20.65 16.61
N LEU A 138 -27.23 -20.61 15.65
CA LEU A 138 -26.30 -21.71 15.40
C LEU A 138 -25.43 -21.98 16.63
N ASN A 139 -24.83 -20.94 17.21
CA ASN A 139 -23.96 -21.08 18.38
C ASN A 139 -24.72 -21.62 19.60
N ALA A 140 -25.99 -21.27 19.78
CA ALA A 140 -26.83 -21.83 20.85
C ALA A 140 -27.08 -23.33 20.64
N LYS A 141 -27.44 -23.74 19.43
CA LYS A 141 -27.64 -25.16 19.08
C LYS A 141 -26.35 -25.96 19.24
N LEU A 142 -25.22 -25.40 18.84
CA LEU A 142 -23.92 -26.07 18.90
C LEU A 142 -23.51 -26.34 20.35
N ARG A 143 -23.70 -25.36 21.25
CA ARG A 143 -23.45 -25.55 22.70
C ARG A 143 -24.35 -26.63 23.30
N SER A 144 -25.65 -26.57 23.04
CA SER A 144 -26.58 -27.58 23.55
C SER A 144 -26.23 -28.99 23.04
N ALA A 145 -25.81 -29.12 21.79
CA ALA A 145 -25.36 -30.39 21.23
C ALA A 145 -24.06 -30.87 21.90
N MET A 146 -23.09 -29.97 22.12
CA MET A 146 -21.86 -30.28 22.83
C MET A 146 -22.13 -30.78 24.25
N ASP A 147 -22.98 -30.10 25.01
CA ASP A 147 -23.35 -30.51 26.37
C ASP A 147 -24.03 -31.88 26.37
N SER A 148 -25.00 -32.10 25.46
CA SER A 148 -25.74 -33.36 25.39
C SER A 148 -24.88 -34.57 24.99
N LEU A 149 -23.83 -34.34 24.22
CA LEU A 149 -22.91 -35.37 23.74
C LEU A 149 -21.66 -35.51 24.60
N GLY A 150 -21.50 -34.68 25.64
CA GLY A 150 -20.27 -34.63 26.44
C GLY A 150 -19.03 -34.24 25.63
N VAL A 151 -19.18 -33.36 24.64
CA VAL A 151 -18.08 -32.92 23.77
C VAL A 151 -17.41 -31.68 24.37
N ASP A 152 -16.18 -31.84 24.84
CA ASP A 152 -15.41 -30.74 25.44
C ASP A 152 -14.85 -29.75 24.40
N VAL A 153 -14.46 -30.26 23.22
CA VAL A 153 -13.76 -29.47 22.20
C VAL A 153 -14.35 -29.71 20.82
N ALA A 154 -14.76 -28.63 20.16
CA ALA A 154 -15.15 -28.67 18.76
C ALA A 154 -13.99 -28.20 17.88
N TYR A 155 -13.78 -28.88 16.75
CA TYR A 155 -12.81 -28.45 15.74
C TYR A 155 -13.54 -28.00 14.48
N ASN A 156 -13.17 -26.82 13.99
CA ASN A 156 -13.54 -26.39 12.64
C ASN A 156 -12.37 -26.66 11.69
N ALA A 157 -12.66 -27.23 10.53
CA ALA A 157 -11.69 -27.48 9.49
C ALA A 157 -12.18 -26.94 8.15
N ASP A 158 -11.31 -26.25 7.41
CA ASP A 158 -11.66 -25.68 6.11
C ASP A 158 -10.49 -25.76 5.12
N GLN A 159 -10.82 -25.82 3.83
CA GLN A 159 -9.86 -25.82 2.74
C GLN A 159 -9.69 -24.43 2.17
N THR A 160 -8.48 -23.89 2.24
CA THR A 160 -8.13 -22.61 1.61
C THR A 160 -7.12 -22.79 0.49
N PRO A 161 -7.32 -22.15 -0.67
CA PRO A 161 -6.29 -22.11 -1.69
C PRO A 161 -5.13 -21.19 -1.30
N ILE A 162 -3.91 -21.68 -1.50
CA ILE A 162 -2.68 -20.89 -1.45
C ILE A 162 -2.14 -20.78 -2.88
N PHE A 163 -2.20 -19.58 -3.45
CA PHE A 163 -1.73 -19.32 -4.81
C PHE A 163 -0.21 -19.19 -4.85
N PHE A 164 0.42 -19.72 -5.90
CA PHE A 164 1.86 -19.54 -6.12
C PHE A 164 2.19 -18.12 -6.60
N GLU A 165 1.25 -17.46 -7.28
CA GLU A 165 1.37 -16.07 -7.72
C GLU A 165 0.21 -15.23 -7.20
N TYR A 166 0.51 -14.28 -6.31
CA TYR A 166 -0.49 -13.31 -5.83
C TYR A 166 -0.48 -12.06 -6.73
N VAL A 167 -1.46 -11.99 -7.63
CA VAL A 167 -1.63 -10.82 -8.50
C VAL A 167 -2.16 -9.62 -7.70
N PRO A 168 -1.52 -8.43 -7.77
CA PRO A 168 -2.00 -7.24 -7.05
C PRO A 168 -3.44 -6.89 -7.42
N LYS A 169 -4.31 -6.77 -6.41
CA LYS A 169 -5.72 -6.35 -6.60
C LYS A 169 -5.84 -4.90 -7.06
N THR A 170 -4.79 -4.10 -6.85
CA THR A 170 -4.72 -2.69 -7.19
C THR A 170 -3.51 -2.40 -8.06
N THR A 171 -3.72 -1.67 -9.15
CA THR A 171 -2.66 -1.24 -10.06
C THR A 171 -2.69 0.27 -10.26
N ILE A 172 -1.58 0.85 -10.71
CA ILE A 172 -1.47 2.27 -11.04
C ILE A 172 -1.51 2.41 -12.55
N ALA A 173 -2.47 3.18 -13.07
CA ALA A 173 -2.57 3.45 -14.50
C ALA A 173 -2.93 4.91 -14.78
N LYS A 174 -2.72 5.35 -16.02
CA LYS A 174 -3.20 6.66 -16.48
C LYS A 174 -4.71 6.75 -16.31
N LYS A 175 -5.17 7.90 -15.82
CA LYS A 175 -6.58 8.24 -15.67
C LYS A 175 -7.26 8.18 -17.04
N GLY A 176 -8.41 7.50 -17.12
CA GLY A 176 -9.22 7.41 -18.35
C GLY A 176 -8.90 6.19 -19.22
N VAL A 177 -7.88 5.41 -18.89
CA VAL A 177 -7.59 4.16 -19.60
C VAL A 177 -8.73 3.16 -19.39
N LYS A 178 -9.22 2.59 -20.51
CA LYS A 178 -10.31 1.60 -20.53
C LYS A 178 -9.87 0.28 -19.88
N THR A 179 -8.70 -0.23 -20.29
CA THR A 179 -8.18 -1.54 -19.87
C THR A 179 -6.79 -1.41 -19.26
N VAL A 180 -6.58 -1.96 -18.07
CA VAL A 180 -5.28 -2.01 -17.41
C VAL A 180 -4.75 -3.44 -17.49
N TRP A 181 -3.68 -3.63 -18.24
CA TRP A 181 -2.98 -4.91 -18.32
C TRP A 181 -2.14 -5.10 -17.06
N VAL A 182 -2.33 -6.24 -16.40
CA VAL A 182 -1.48 -6.68 -15.29
C VAL A 182 -0.58 -7.76 -15.84
N ARG A 183 0.74 -7.57 -15.70
CA ARG A 183 1.70 -8.61 -16.04
C ARG A 183 1.62 -9.68 -14.97
N ILE A 184 1.44 -10.92 -15.41
CA ILE A 184 1.40 -12.11 -14.59
C ILE A 184 2.34 -13.14 -15.22
N ASN A 185 2.85 -14.07 -14.42
CA ASN A 185 3.67 -15.18 -14.88
C ASN A 185 2.83 -16.36 -15.39
N GLY A 186 1.52 -16.17 -15.56
CA GLY A 186 0.58 -17.20 -16.02
C GLY A 186 0.18 -18.19 -14.94
N LYS A 187 0.56 -17.95 -13.68
CA LYS A 187 0.33 -18.86 -12.54
C LYS A 187 -0.68 -18.31 -11.53
N ASP A 188 -1.46 -17.32 -11.92
CA ASP A 188 -2.48 -16.68 -11.08
C ASP A 188 -3.59 -17.65 -10.62
N LYS A 189 -3.71 -18.81 -11.28
CA LYS A 189 -4.62 -19.90 -10.92
C LYS A 189 -3.92 -21.14 -10.37
N GLU A 190 -2.60 -21.23 -10.50
CA GLU A 190 -1.86 -22.34 -9.90
C GLU A 190 -1.84 -22.12 -8.38
N ARG A 191 -2.26 -23.14 -7.67
CA ARG A 191 -2.42 -23.12 -6.22
C ARG A 191 -2.16 -24.50 -5.64
N MET A 192 -1.80 -24.52 -4.38
CA MET A 192 -1.98 -25.68 -3.52
C MET A 192 -3.19 -25.46 -2.63
N THR A 193 -3.75 -26.53 -2.10
CA THR A 193 -4.80 -26.46 -1.08
C THR A 193 -4.16 -26.60 0.28
N CYS A 194 -4.53 -25.74 1.21
CA CYS A 194 -4.11 -25.80 2.60
C CYS A 194 -5.33 -26.13 3.45
N MET A 195 -5.20 -27.13 4.30
CA MET A 195 -6.23 -27.51 5.25
C MET A 195 -5.89 -26.89 6.59
N LEU A 196 -6.78 -26.00 7.04
CA LEU A 196 -6.68 -25.30 8.30
C LEU A 196 -7.61 -25.96 9.29
N GLN A 197 -7.15 -26.14 10.53
CA GLN A 197 -7.98 -26.63 11.62
C GLN A 197 -7.79 -25.73 12.84
N GLY A 198 -8.89 -25.37 13.48
CA GLY A 198 -8.92 -24.57 14.71
C GLY A 198 -9.87 -25.17 15.74
N SER A 199 -9.50 -25.10 17.02
CA SER A 199 -10.34 -25.55 18.12
C SER A 199 -11.33 -24.46 18.57
N SER A 200 -12.36 -24.86 19.30
CA SER A 200 -13.32 -23.96 19.96
C SER A 200 -12.68 -23.01 20.98
N PHE A 201 -11.47 -23.32 21.46
CA PHE A 201 -10.68 -22.45 22.33
C PHE A 201 -9.80 -21.44 21.56
N GLY A 202 -9.85 -21.45 20.23
CA GLY A 202 -9.04 -20.57 19.39
C GLY A 202 -7.61 -21.06 19.13
N GLU A 203 -7.28 -22.29 19.56
CA GLU A 203 -6.01 -22.93 19.23
C GLU A 203 -5.97 -23.25 17.75
N LYS A 204 -4.89 -22.85 17.08
CA LYS A 204 -4.65 -23.17 15.68
C LYS A 204 -3.78 -24.41 15.61
N ARG A 205 -4.25 -25.44 14.91
CA ARG A 205 -3.46 -26.64 14.63
C ARG A 205 -2.53 -26.39 13.46
N THR A 206 -1.43 -27.15 13.41
CA THR A 206 -0.51 -27.12 12.27
C THR A 206 -1.27 -27.46 11.00
N PRO A 207 -1.26 -26.58 9.98
CA PRO A 207 -1.91 -26.87 8.72
C PRO A 207 -1.21 -28.01 8.00
N PHE A 208 -1.93 -28.67 7.10
CA PHE A 208 -1.31 -29.55 6.12
C PHE A 208 -1.63 -29.08 4.70
N LEU A 209 -0.72 -29.39 3.80
CA LEU A 209 -0.78 -28.99 2.40
C LEU A 209 -1.23 -30.15 1.55
N VAL A 210 -2.00 -29.85 0.51
CA VAL A 210 -2.49 -30.79 -0.48
C VAL A 210 -2.07 -30.28 -1.85
N LEU A 211 -1.19 -31.03 -2.50
CA LEU A 211 -0.69 -30.77 -3.83
C LEU A 211 -1.44 -31.65 -4.83
N LYS A 212 -1.71 -31.06 -6.01
CA LYS A 212 -2.28 -31.82 -7.11
C LYS A 212 -1.23 -32.73 -7.71
N THR A 213 -1.49 -34.04 -7.72
CA THR A 213 -0.62 -35.06 -8.29
C THR A 213 -1.39 -36.03 -9.18
N THR A 214 -0.72 -36.53 -10.21
CA THR A 214 -1.26 -37.64 -11.02
C THR A 214 -1.04 -38.94 -10.26
N GLN A 215 -2.11 -39.67 -9.99
CA GLN A 215 -2.02 -40.99 -9.36
C GLN A 215 -1.44 -42.03 -10.33
N SER A 216 -0.80 -43.06 -9.78
CA SER A 216 -0.36 -44.22 -10.56
C SER A 216 -1.56 -44.92 -11.22
N LYS A 217 -1.37 -45.39 -12.45
CA LYS A 217 -2.36 -46.23 -13.17
C LYS A 217 -2.41 -47.65 -12.61
N ILE A 218 -1.32 -48.11 -11.96
CA ILE A 218 -1.20 -49.45 -11.37
C ILE A 218 -1.86 -49.43 -9.97
N PRO A 219 -2.94 -50.18 -9.74
CA PRO A 219 -3.70 -50.14 -8.48
C PRO A 219 -2.87 -50.42 -7.23
N GLU A 220 -1.97 -51.39 -7.28
CA GLU A 220 -1.12 -51.82 -6.16
C GLU A 220 -0.13 -50.70 -5.81
N THR A 221 0.53 -50.15 -6.83
CA THR A 221 1.43 -49.01 -6.68
C THR A 221 0.68 -47.79 -6.13
N ARG A 222 -0.55 -47.55 -6.57
CA ARG A 222 -1.38 -46.44 -6.08
C ARG A 222 -1.75 -46.64 -4.61
N ALA A 223 -2.16 -47.85 -4.22
CA ALA A 223 -2.46 -48.17 -2.83
C ALA A 223 -1.23 -48.02 -1.93
N GLU A 224 -0.08 -48.51 -2.39
CA GLU A 224 1.21 -48.34 -1.70
C GLU A 224 1.55 -46.85 -1.55
N ASN A 225 1.48 -46.06 -2.63
CA ASN A 225 1.77 -44.62 -2.58
C ASN A 225 0.84 -43.86 -1.64
N ASN A 226 -0.47 -44.17 -1.64
CA ASN A 226 -1.42 -43.54 -0.72
C ASN A 226 -1.10 -43.90 0.74
N ARG A 227 -0.71 -45.14 1.00
CA ARG A 227 -0.44 -45.64 2.36
C ARG A 227 0.86 -45.06 2.94
N VAL A 228 1.94 -45.07 2.16
CA VAL A 228 3.30 -44.80 2.69
C VAL A 228 3.95 -43.54 2.16
N ARG A 229 3.41 -42.94 1.10
CA ARG A 229 4.00 -41.76 0.43
C ARG A 229 3.00 -40.62 0.27
N HIS A 230 1.95 -40.61 1.09
CA HIS A 230 0.91 -39.58 1.10
C HIS A 230 0.31 -39.28 -0.29
N GLY A 231 0.27 -40.27 -1.20
CA GLY A 231 -0.23 -40.10 -2.57
C GLY A 231 0.79 -39.62 -3.60
N PHE A 232 2.07 -39.48 -3.23
CA PHE A 232 3.18 -39.20 -4.13
C PHE A 232 3.83 -40.47 -4.68
N GLY A 233 4.41 -40.37 -5.88
CA GLY A 233 5.25 -41.42 -6.45
C GLY A 233 6.63 -41.48 -5.80
N LYS A 234 7.33 -42.61 -5.95
CA LYS A 234 8.63 -42.89 -5.32
C LYS A 234 9.69 -41.79 -5.50
N VAL A 235 9.78 -41.18 -6.69
CA VAL A 235 10.80 -40.16 -7.00
C VAL A 235 10.49 -38.85 -6.26
N LEU A 236 9.29 -38.31 -6.48
CA LEU A 236 8.86 -37.05 -5.88
C LEU A 236 8.76 -37.14 -4.35
N TRP A 237 8.42 -38.32 -3.82
CA TRP A 237 8.36 -38.55 -2.37
C TRP A 237 9.66 -38.18 -1.66
N LYS A 238 10.84 -38.46 -2.24
CA LYS A 238 12.13 -38.13 -1.61
C LYS A 238 12.28 -36.64 -1.34
N GLU A 239 11.79 -35.80 -2.26
CA GLU A 239 11.83 -34.35 -2.10
C GLU A 239 10.76 -33.88 -1.12
N VAL A 240 9.54 -34.40 -1.24
CA VAL A 240 8.42 -34.05 -0.36
C VAL A 240 8.70 -34.44 1.09
N GLU A 241 9.22 -35.64 1.34
CA GLU A 241 9.60 -36.13 2.66
C GLU A 241 10.64 -35.23 3.32
N ARG A 242 11.66 -34.81 2.55
CA ARG A 242 12.66 -33.84 3.02
C ARG A 242 12.00 -32.53 3.42
N LEU A 243 11.09 -32.00 2.59
CA LEU A 243 10.37 -30.75 2.88
C LEU A 243 9.45 -30.88 4.10
N GLN A 244 8.76 -32.00 4.26
CA GLN A 244 7.93 -32.24 5.44
C GLN A 244 8.76 -32.21 6.73
N SER A 245 9.96 -32.81 6.70
CA SER A 245 10.89 -32.82 7.83
C SER A 245 11.47 -31.43 8.11
N GLU A 246 11.94 -30.73 7.07
CA GLU A 246 12.55 -29.40 7.18
C GLU A 246 11.59 -28.34 7.73
N TYR A 247 10.32 -28.38 7.31
CA TYR A 247 9.31 -27.38 7.65
C TYR A 247 8.28 -27.87 8.68
N GLU A 248 8.47 -29.07 9.23
CA GLU A 248 7.57 -29.70 10.22
C GLU A 248 6.08 -29.66 9.79
N VAL A 249 5.83 -29.91 8.50
CA VAL A 249 4.51 -29.81 7.88
C VAL A 249 4.15 -31.11 7.18
N GLN A 250 2.86 -31.47 7.20
CA GLN A 250 2.38 -32.61 6.41
C GLN A 250 1.97 -32.15 5.01
N ILE A 251 2.35 -32.91 3.99
CA ILE A 251 2.09 -32.66 2.59
C ILE A 251 1.50 -33.93 1.97
N TYR A 252 0.35 -33.79 1.34
CA TYR A 252 -0.38 -34.87 0.67
C TYR A 252 -0.51 -34.59 -0.82
N GLY A 253 -0.55 -35.65 -1.62
CA GLY A 253 -0.77 -35.63 -3.06
C GLY A 253 -2.14 -36.21 -3.40
N ASN A 254 -2.97 -35.48 -4.13
CA ASN A 254 -4.25 -35.98 -4.60
C ASN A 254 -4.55 -35.57 -6.06
N ARG A 255 -5.52 -36.24 -6.70
CA ARG A 255 -5.92 -35.91 -8.07
C ARG A 255 -6.67 -34.57 -8.18
N CYS A 256 -7.35 -34.19 -7.11
CA CYS A 256 -8.31 -33.09 -7.06
C CYS A 256 -7.83 -31.94 -6.17
N GLY A 257 -6.55 -31.59 -6.26
CA GLY A 257 -5.94 -30.50 -5.49
C GLY A 257 -6.57 -29.14 -5.75
#